data_AF-A0A3D1CTE0-F1
#
_entry.id   AF-A0A3D1CTE0-F1
#
_cell.length_a   1.000
_cell.length_b   1.000
_cell.length_c   1.000
_cell.angle_alpha   90.00
_cell.angle_beta   90.00
_cell.angle_gamma   90.00
#
_symmetry.space_group_name_H-M   'P 1'
#
loop_
_entity.id
_entity.type
_entity.pdbx_description
1 polymer ?
#
loop_
_entity_poly.entity_id
_entity_poly.type
_entity_poly.pdbx_seq_one_letter_code
_entity_poly.pdbx_strand_id
1 'polypeptide(L)'
;MSSTAVGGHEYDIYGDAPSAGDISIYDRTAAAYRFTIKSTGEVGISDQSPSYTLDVGGNIAATGTAYYGDAKEMLRFSDGWLRLNPNNDFTSGIYAGTGILRTDGTLQVGSGGGTLSVVSGGNAGIGTA
;
A
#
# COMPACT_ATOMS: atom_id res chain seq x y z
N MET A 1 7.34 5.82 -29.56
CA MET A 1 7.23 7.26 -29.25
C MET A 1 8.58 7.72 -28.73
N SER A 2 9.26 8.63 -29.45
CA SER A 2 10.63 9.04 -29.11
C SER A 2 10.66 10.53 -28.76
N SER A 3 11.20 10.88 -27.60
CA SER A 3 11.34 12.27 -27.16
C SER A 3 12.58 12.92 -27.78
N THR A 4 12.45 14.18 -28.22
CA THR A 4 13.57 14.98 -28.76
C THR A 4 14.20 15.92 -27.72
N ALA A 5 13.71 15.91 -26.48
CA ALA A 5 14.27 16.72 -25.38
C ALA A 5 15.59 16.13 -24.85
N VAL A 6 16.42 16.97 -24.22
CA VAL A 6 17.64 16.52 -23.52
C VAL A 6 17.24 15.57 -22.37
N GLY A 7 17.81 14.36 -22.35
CA GLY A 7 17.41 13.31 -21.42
C GLY A 7 16.09 12.63 -21.76
N GLY A 8 15.58 12.83 -22.99
CA GLY A 8 14.37 12.18 -23.47
C GLY A 8 14.49 10.66 -23.54
N HIS A 9 13.37 9.99 -23.32
CA HIS A 9 13.24 8.54 -23.45
C HIS A 9 12.56 8.16 -24.76
N GLU A 10 12.87 6.97 -25.26
CA GLU A 10 12.15 6.28 -26.31
C GLU A 10 11.29 5.17 -25.70
N TYR A 11 9.98 5.25 -25.94
CA TYR A 11 8.99 4.31 -25.43
C TYR A 11 8.27 3.57 -26.56
N ASP A 12 8.15 2.26 -26.44
CA ASP A 12 7.33 1.43 -27.31
C ASP A 12 6.14 0.85 -26.55
N ILE A 13 4.99 0.76 -27.21
CA ILE A 13 3.94 -0.18 -26.81
C ILE A 13 4.31 -1.51 -27.46
N TYR A 14 4.63 -2.49 -26.64
CA TYR A 14 5.29 -3.73 -27.05
C TYR A 14 4.40 -4.93 -26.70
N GLY A 15 3.99 -5.68 -27.72
CA GLY A 15 3.20 -6.91 -27.55
C GLY A 15 4.10 -8.14 -27.48
N ASP A 16 3.57 -9.22 -26.91
CA ASP A 16 4.23 -10.52 -26.75
C ASP A 16 5.54 -10.47 -25.93
N ALA A 17 5.64 -9.48 -25.04
CA ALA A 17 6.78 -9.30 -24.16
C ALA A 17 6.36 -8.59 -22.85
N PRO A 18 6.93 -8.96 -21.69
CA PRO A 18 8.08 -9.87 -21.53
C PRO A 18 7.75 -11.34 -21.80
N SER A 19 6.47 -11.72 -21.81
CA SER A 19 6.01 -13.04 -22.23
C SER A 19 5.01 -12.97 -23.38
N ALA A 20 4.83 -14.08 -24.10
CA ALA A 20 3.86 -14.17 -25.19
C ALA A 20 2.44 -13.84 -24.70
N GLY A 21 1.73 -13.02 -25.48
CA GLY A 21 0.39 -12.53 -25.18
C GLY A 21 0.33 -11.32 -24.23
N ASP A 22 1.45 -10.87 -23.67
CA ASP A 22 1.48 -9.68 -22.81
C ASP A 22 1.44 -8.39 -23.65
N ILE A 23 0.99 -7.29 -23.04
CA ILE A 23 1.07 -5.94 -23.61
C ILE A 23 1.82 -5.06 -22.62
N SER A 24 2.87 -4.37 -23.08
CA SER A 24 3.73 -3.57 -22.22
C SER A 24 4.05 -2.19 -22.77
N ILE A 25 4.39 -1.25 -21.88
CA ILE A 25 5.13 -0.03 -22.22
C ILE A 25 6.60 -0.28 -21.90
N TYR A 26 7.42 -0.34 -22.93
CA TYR A 26 8.86 -0.59 -22.85
C TYR A 26 9.65 0.70 -23.07
N ASP A 27 10.48 1.05 -22.10
CA ASP A 27 11.46 2.14 -22.17
C ASP A 27 12.73 1.60 -22.84
N ARG A 28 12.90 1.86 -24.15
CA ARG A 28 14.06 1.44 -24.93
C ARG A 28 15.34 2.04 -24.39
N THR A 29 15.29 3.30 -23.99
CA THR A 29 16.44 4.05 -23.47
C THR A 29 16.96 3.45 -22.17
N ALA A 30 16.07 3.06 -21.26
CA ALA A 30 16.42 2.43 -19.99
C ALA A 30 16.45 0.89 -20.04
N ALA A 31 16.14 0.30 -21.19
CA ALA A 31 15.92 -1.14 -21.37
C ALA A 31 14.99 -1.78 -20.32
N ALA A 32 13.88 -1.11 -19.99
CA ALA A 32 13.02 -1.48 -18.86
C ALA A 32 11.52 -1.49 -19.21
N TYR A 33 10.79 -2.49 -18.69
CA TYR A 33 9.33 -2.51 -18.74
C TYR A 33 8.78 -1.61 -17.63
N ARG A 34 8.00 -0.60 -18.01
CA ARG A 34 7.43 0.38 -17.07
C ARG A 34 6.02 0.01 -16.64
N PHE A 35 5.29 -0.64 -17.54
CA PHE A 35 3.92 -1.07 -17.36
C PHE A 35 3.72 -2.35 -18.17
N THR A 36 3.11 -3.36 -17.59
CA THR A 36 2.86 -4.66 -18.22
C THR A 36 1.43 -5.09 -17.91
N ILE A 37 0.70 -5.59 -18.90
CA ILE A 37 -0.54 -6.33 -18.72
C ILE A 37 -0.25 -7.74 -19.19
N LYS A 38 -0.38 -8.72 -18.29
CA LYS A 38 -0.21 -10.12 -18.65
C LYS A 38 -1.34 -10.60 -19.53
N SER A 39 -1.09 -11.62 -20.35
CA SER A 39 -2.13 -12.36 -21.07
C SER A 39 -3.26 -12.90 -20.17
N THR A 40 -2.97 -13.11 -18.88
CA THR A 40 -3.93 -13.51 -17.84
C THR A 40 -4.70 -12.34 -17.19
N GLY A 41 -4.36 -11.10 -17.54
CA GLY A 41 -5.10 -9.88 -17.16
C GLY A 41 -4.54 -9.11 -15.95
N GLU A 42 -3.49 -9.59 -15.29
CA GLU A 42 -2.84 -8.83 -14.21
C GLU A 42 -2.00 -7.68 -14.74
N VAL A 43 -1.99 -6.58 -13.99
CA VAL A 43 -1.27 -5.34 -14.33
C VAL A 43 -0.07 -5.18 -13.41
N GLY A 44 1.10 -4.95 -14.00
CA GLY A 44 2.33 -4.63 -13.28
C GLY A 44 2.80 -3.21 -13.58
N ILE A 45 3.18 -2.44 -12.56
CA ILE A 45 3.85 -1.13 -12.70
C ILE A 45 5.28 -1.26 -12.18
N SER A 46 6.25 -1.15 -13.10
CA SER A 46 7.65 -1.55 -12.85
C SER A 46 7.80 -2.97 -12.28
N ASP A 47 6.84 -3.84 -12.60
CA ASP A 47 6.81 -5.26 -12.26
C ASP A 47 6.41 -6.04 -13.52
N GLN A 48 7.21 -7.04 -13.88
CA GLN A 48 7.01 -7.87 -15.08
C GLN A 48 6.32 -9.20 -14.77
N SER A 49 6.16 -9.53 -13.50
CA SER A 49 5.57 -10.80 -13.07
C SER A 49 4.55 -10.57 -11.96
N PRO A 50 3.52 -9.73 -12.21
CA PRO A 50 2.46 -9.52 -11.24
C PRO A 50 1.77 -10.86 -10.89
N SER A 51 1.61 -11.07 -9.60
CA SER A 51 0.95 -12.21 -8.95
C SER A 51 -0.46 -11.86 -8.47
N TYR A 52 -0.76 -10.57 -8.30
CA TYR A 52 -2.11 -10.06 -8.04
C TYR A 52 -2.60 -9.24 -9.23
N THR A 53 -3.92 -8.95 -9.27
CA THR A 53 -4.54 -8.19 -10.36
C THR A 53 -3.83 -6.85 -10.62
N LEU A 54 -3.27 -6.22 -9.60
CA LEU A 54 -2.36 -5.08 -9.72
C LEU A 54 -1.19 -5.27 -8.76
N ASP A 55 0.03 -5.32 -9.30
CA ASP A 55 1.27 -5.20 -8.52
C ASP A 55 2.06 -3.97 -8.94
N VAL A 56 2.65 -3.31 -7.96
CA VAL A 56 3.53 -2.15 -8.14
C VAL A 56 4.87 -2.49 -7.51
N GLY A 57 5.93 -2.53 -8.31
CA GLY A 57 7.29 -2.83 -7.85
C GLY A 57 7.94 -1.72 -7.01
N GLY A 58 7.15 -0.88 -6.34
CA GLY A 58 7.59 0.29 -5.59
C GLY A 58 6.50 0.87 -4.68
N ASN A 59 6.77 2.07 -4.14
CA ASN A 59 5.84 2.75 -3.24
C ASN A 59 4.63 3.31 -3.98
N ILE A 60 3.47 3.31 -3.31
CA ILE A 60 2.24 3.91 -3.84
C ILE A 60 1.97 5.22 -3.08
N ALA A 61 1.86 6.33 -3.82
CA ALA A 61 1.35 7.60 -3.29
C ALA A 61 -0.10 7.78 -3.75
N ALA A 62 -1.04 7.79 -2.81
CA ALA A 62 -2.45 8.01 -3.09
C ALA A 62 -2.83 9.47 -2.77
N THR A 63 -3.56 10.11 -3.68
CA THR A 63 -4.13 11.46 -3.47
C THR A 63 -5.59 11.43 -2.99
N GLY A 64 -6.13 10.23 -2.80
CA GLY A 64 -7.47 10.02 -2.25
C GLY A 64 -7.51 10.25 -0.74
N THR A 65 -8.44 9.57 -0.06
CA THR A 65 -8.62 9.71 1.39
C THR A 65 -8.31 8.45 2.17
N ALA A 66 -8.34 7.27 1.53
CA ALA A 66 -8.30 5.98 2.20
C ALA A 66 -7.83 4.83 1.29
N TYR A 67 -7.45 3.72 1.93
CA TYR A 67 -7.27 2.41 1.28
C TYR A 67 -8.42 1.47 1.67
N TYR A 68 -8.91 0.72 0.69
CA TYR A 68 -10.04 -0.19 0.83
C TYR A 68 -9.64 -1.63 0.52
N GLY A 69 -10.26 -2.58 1.19
CA GLY A 69 -10.17 -4.01 0.90
C GLY A 69 -11.49 -4.69 1.25
N ASP A 70 -11.96 -5.62 0.40
CA ASP A 70 -13.25 -6.30 0.60
C ASP A 70 -14.44 -5.33 0.84
N ALA A 71 -14.44 -4.21 0.10
CA ALA A 71 -15.38 -3.09 0.23
C ALA A 71 -15.41 -2.39 1.61
N LYS A 72 -14.36 -2.55 2.42
CA LYS A 72 -14.21 -1.95 3.76
C LYS A 72 -13.08 -0.94 3.79
N GLU A 73 -13.26 0.17 4.52
CA GLU A 73 -12.19 1.14 4.73
C GLU A 73 -11.17 0.62 5.74
N MET A 74 -9.96 0.30 5.27
CA MET A 74 -8.89 -0.25 6.10
C MET A 74 -8.10 0.86 6.79
N LEU A 75 -7.67 1.87 6.01
CA LEU A 75 -6.80 2.97 6.42
C LEU A 75 -7.37 4.30 5.93
N ARG A 76 -7.41 5.34 6.77
CA ARG A 76 -7.68 6.73 6.35
C ARG A 76 -6.48 7.62 6.60
N PHE A 77 -6.15 8.44 5.60
CA PHE A 77 -5.03 9.36 5.63
C PHE A 77 -5.42 10.80 5.23
N SER A 78 -6.71 11.10 5.15
CA SER A 78 -7.23 12.46 4.89
C SER A 78 -7.36 13.34 6.14
N ASP A 79 -6.99 12.82 7.32
CA ASP A 79 -7.09 13.53 8.59
C ASP A 79 -5.71 13.93 9.11
N GLY A 80 -5.64 14.69 10.20
CA GLY A 80 -4.38 15.00 10.90
C GLY A 80 -3.69 13.77 11.51
N TRP A 81 -4.39 12.63 11.58
CA TRP A 81 -3.89 11.34 12.07
C TRP A 81 -4.13 10.23 11.04
N LEU A 82 -3.28 9.20 11.06
CA LEU A 82 -3.57 7.93 10.40
C LEU A 82 -4.66 7.20 11.19
N ARG A 83 -5.77 6.82 10.53
CA ARG A 83 -6.83 6.02 11.15
C ARG A 83 -6.80 4.60 10.63
N LEU A 84 -7.11 3.65 11.51
CA LEU A 84 -7.30 2.23 11.21
C LEU A 84 -8.77 1.87 11.45
N ASN A 85 -9.42 1.21 10.47
CA ASN A 85 -10.85 0.84 10.53
C ASN A 85 -11.78 1.96 11.05
N PRO A 86 -11.70 3.20 10.49
CA PRO A 86 -12.37 4.36 11.07
C PRO A 86 -13.91 4.31 11.02
N ASN A 87 -14.48 3.55 10.09
CA ASN A 87 -15.93 3.42 9.93
C ASN A 87 -16.50 2.19 10.65
N ASN A 88 -15.67 1.42 11.36
CA ASN A 88 -16.07 0.15 11.96
C ASN A 88 -16.60 -0.88 10.93
N ASP A 89 -16.05 -0.85 9.71
CA ASP A 89 -16.40 -1.80 8.65
C ASP A 89 -15.89 -3.22 8.97
N PHE A 90 -14.74 -3.31 9.65
CA PHE A 90 -14.30 -4.54 10.33
C PHE A 90 -14.96 -4.61 11.71
N THR A 91 -16.14 -5.21 11.79
CA THR A 91 -16.98 -5.22 13.00
C THR A 91 -16.36 -5.98 14.19
N SER A 92 -15.41 -6.87 13.94
CA SER A 92 -14.61 -7.55 14.97
C SER A 92 -13.40 -6.72 15.45
N GLY A 93 -13.24 -5.49 14.94
CA GLY A 93 -12.16 -4.58 15.31
C GLY A 93 -10.84 -4.87 14.58
N ILE A 94 -9.74 -4.46 15.22
CA ILE A 94 -8.37 -4.64 14.71
C ILE A 94 -7.76 -5.86 15.40
N TYR A 95 -7.47 -6.91 14.64
CA TYR A 95 -6.85 -8.12 15.14
C TYR A 95 -5.33 -8.10 14.92
N ALA A 96 -4.55 -8.23 16.00
CA ALA A 96 -3.08 -8.19 15.97
C ALA A 96 -2.40 -9.58 16.09
N GLY A 97 -3.16 -10.68 15.98
CA GLY A 97 -2.58 -12.03 16.07
C GLY A 97 -2.10 -12.38 17.48
N THR A 98 -0.89 -12.94 17.61
CA THR A 98 -0.32 -13.42 18.88
C THR A 98 0.52 -12.39 19.64
N GLY A 99 0.41 -11.09 19.33
CA GLY A 99 1.29 -10.06 19.88
C GLY A 99 0.69 -8.65 19.99
N ILE A 100 1.43 -7.78 20.67
CA ILE A 100 1.01 -6.44 21.09
C ILE A 100 1.27 -5.36 20.03
N LEU A 101 0.29 -4.46 19.95
CA LEU A 101 0.23 -3.14 19.32
C LEU A 101 1.00 -2.07 20.13
N ARG A 102 1.90 -1.27 19.51
CA ARG A 102 2.73 -0.25 20.22
C ARG A 102 2.62 1.18 19.66
N THR A 103 2.68 2.17 20.57
CA THR A 103 2.70 3.62 20.29
C THR A 103 3.67 4.32 21.26
N ASP A 104 4.87 4.65 20.78
CA ASP A 104 6.02 4.94 21.66
C ASP A 104 6.11 6.41 22.09
N GLY A 105 5.05 6.82 22.80
CA GLY A 105 4.87 8.07 23.52
C GLY A 105 3.83 7.85 24.61
N THR A 106 2.56 7.70 24.22
CA THR A 106 1.51 7.22 25.12
C THR A 106 0.61 6.26 24.36
N LEU A 107 0.38 5.06 24.88
CA LEU A 107 -0.79 4.27 24.47
C LEU A 107 -2.02 4.89 25.13
N GLN A 108 -2.86 5.55 24.33
CA GLN A 108 -4.11 6.15 24.77
C GLN A 108 -5.30 5.32 24.29
N VAL A 109 -6.15 4.92 25.22
CA VAL A 109 -7.47 4.35 24.94
C VAL A 109 -8.52 5.33 25.49
N GLY A 110 -9.53 5.64 24.67
CA GLY A 110 -10.53 6.67 24.96
C GLY A 110 -10.03 8.08 24.64
N SER A 111 -10.96 9.05 24.53
CA SER A 111 -10.63 10.45 24.24
C SER A 111 -9.66 11.01 25.29
N GLY A 112 -8.50 11.51 24.85
CA GLY A 112 -7.45 12.04 25.74
C GLY A 112 -6.87 11.03 26.74
N GLY A 113 -7.01 9.72 26.50
CA GLY A 113 -6.55 8.67 27.42
C GLY A 113 -7.49 8.40 28.60
N GLY A 114 -8.75 8.84 28.54
CA GLY A 114 -9.73 8.68 29.61
C GLY A 114 -10.09 7.24 30.01
N THR A 115 -9.60 6.22 29.28
CA THR A 115 -9.80 4.79 29.61
C THR A 115 -8.49 4.10 30.01
N LEU A 116 -7.39 4.34 29.30
CA LEU A 116 -6.04 3.83 29.64
C LEU A 116 -4.99 4.77 29.03
N SER A 117 -3.99 5.18 29.81
CA SER A 117 -2.88 6.02 29.36
C SER A 117 -1.57 5.45 29.89
N VAL A 118 -0.82 4.75 29.05
CA VAL A 118 0.51 4.21 29.39
C VAL A 118 1.55 5.09 28.72
N VAL A 119 2.17 5.97 29.48
CA VAL A 119 3.24 6.88 29.00
C VAL A 119 4.56 6.12 28.80
N SER A 120 5.42 6.63 27.93
CA SER A 120 6.73 6.07 27.64
C SER A 120 7.57 5.96 28.92
N GLY A 121 8.05 4.75 29.22
CA GLY A 121 8.74 4.42 30.47
C GLY A 121 7.82 4.17 31.68
N GLY A 122 6.49 4.36 31.54
CA GLY A 122 5.49 3.99 32.55
C GLY A 122 5.19 2.48 32.50
N ASN A 123 5.25 1.82 33.66
CA ASN A 123 4.92 0.39 33.75
C ASN A 123 3.39 0.20 33.62
N ALA A 124 2.94 -0.66 32.71
CA ALA A 124 1.56 -1.12 32.69
C ALA A 124 1.46 -2.63 32.47
N GLY A 125 0.93 -3.33 33.46
CA GLY A 125 0.52 -4.73 33.38
C GLY A 125 -0.62 -4.97 34.36
N ILE A 126 -1.68 -5.67 33.95
CA ILE A 126 -2.71 -6.12 34.90
C ILE A 126 -3.17 -7.54 34.54
N GLY A 127 -2.72 -8.51 35.36
CA GLY A 127 -3.02 -9.94 35.27
C GLY A 127 -1.83 -10.81 34.87
N THR A 128 -0.74 -10.81 35.66
CA THR A 128 0.40 -11.71 35.45
C THR A 128 0.09 -13.13 35.91
N ALA A 129 0.19 -14.10 34.99
CA ALA A 129 0.48 -15.50 35.25
C ALA A 129 1.56 -15.96 34.26
#